data_AF-A0A1V5YNE4-F1
#
_entry.id   AF-A0A1V5YNE4-F1
#
_cell.length_a   1.000
_cell.length_b   1.000
_cell.length_c   1.000
_cell.angle_alpha   90.00
_cell.angle_beta   90.00
_cell.angle_gamma   90.00
#
_symmetry.space_group_name_H-M   'P 1'
#
loop_
_entity.id
_entity.type
_entity.pdbx_description
1 polymer ?
#
loop_
_entity_poly.entity_id
_entity_poly.type
_entity_poly.pdbx_seq_one_letter_code
_entity_poly.pdbx_strand_id
1 'polypeptide(L)'
;MRNPYILLIGMLILLVGCYPDIDYTSRGYTEKIIVEGIIESGKYPKIYLSLNVPLSESVDSTTIRDKVIRDAKVTVSDGNVKEILTSKWDVEHFPPYVYFGTEIKGQTGKTYHLKVEKGGYSVESQTTIPLDFQIDSVYIEPTSIDSLRTLSVAIKVNKDRKNAYRIYTKKSKDKRYIETPIVFNSDFSLDGLQKFTLSPLPNKNDSSFTEGKYFAIGDVVDIKVMAIDSTTTQFFKDLTMFSVIAGNISINEIKPLSSNIAEPGFGIWYGCAVQTKKIIIR
;
A
#
# COMPACT_ATOMS: atom_id res chain seq x y z
N MET A 1 -62.67 28.74 10.16
CA MET A 1 -61.38 29.07 10.80
C MET A 1 -60.33 28.12 10.28
N ARG A 2 -59.49 28.57 9.34
CA ARG A 2 -58.33 27.80 8.85
C ARG A 2 -57.22 28.80 8.64
N ASN A 3 -56.29 28.83 9.60
CA ASN A 3 -55.33 29.90 9.77
C ASN A 3 -54.24 29.79 8.67
N PRO A 4 -54.10 30.78 7.77
CA PRO A 4 -53.16 30.67 6.64
C PRO A 4 -51.69 30.66 7.06
N TYR A 5 -51.38 31.00 8.32
CA TYR A 5 -50.02 31.02 8.86
C TYR A 5 -49.43 29.62 9.17
N ILE A 6 -50.25 28.56 9.19
CA ILE A 6 -49.77 27.20 9.50
C ILE A 6 -49.04 26.56 8.29
N LEU A 7 -49.34 27.00 7.07
CA LEU A 7 -48.63 26.56 5.86
C LEU A 7 -47.29 27.29 5.66
N LEU A 8 -47.12 28.49 6.22
CA LEU A 8 -45.88 29.25 6.10
C LEU A 8 -44.77 28.77 7.04
N ILE A 9 -45.14 28.11 8.16
CA ILE A 9 -44.19 27.52 9.12
C ILE A 9 -43.68 26.15 8.66
N GLY A 10 -44.41 25.45 7.78
CA GLY A 10 -44.02 24.15 7.24
C GLY A 10 -42.94 24.20 6.16
N MET A 11 -42.68 25.37 5.56
CA MET A 11 -41.71 25.54 4.46
C MET A 11 -40.34 26.06 4.94
N LEU A 12 -40.20 26.47 6.20
CA LEU A 12 -38.98 27.06 6.75
C LEU A 12 -38.04 26.04 7.42
N ILE A 13 -38.44 24.76 7.53
CA ILE A 13 -37.71 23.72 8.27
C ILE A 13 -37.17 22.60 7.35
N LEU A 14 -37.39 22.68 6.04
CA LEU A 14 -36.67 21.84 5.08
C LEU A 14 -35.25 22.37 4.85
N LEU A 15 -34.42 22.15 5.87
CA LEU A 15 -33.08 21.60 5.74
C LEU A 15 -32.13 22.42 4.86
N VAL A 16 -31.80 23.61 5.35
CA VAL A 16 -30.44 24.15 5.20
C VAL A 16 -29.51 23.21 5.97
N GLY A 17 -29.17 22.08 5.35
CA GLY A 17 -27.95 21.35 5.66
C GLY A 17 -26.81 22.23 5.18
N CYS A 18 -26.39 23.17 6.02
CA CYS A 18 -25.13 23.85 5.84
C CYS A 18 -24.04 22.78 6.03
N TYR A 19 -23.71 22.06 4.95
CA TYR A 19 -22.39 21.48 4.86
C TYR A 19 -21.43 22.65 5.06
N PRO A 20 -20.51 22.61 6.04
CA PRO A 20 -19.49 23.62 6.05
C PRO A 20 -18.75 23.47 4.72
N ASP A 21 -18.96 24.41 3.81
CA ASP A 21 -18.01 24.74 2.76
C ASP A 21 -16.79 25.29 3.51
N ILE A 22 -15.96 24.36 3.98
CA ILE A 22 -14.70 24.70 4.63
C ILE A 22 -13.84 25.25 3.51
N ASP A 23 -13.63 26.57 3.53
CA ASP A 23 -12.80 27.27 2.57
C ASP A 23 -11.37 26.72 2.65
N TYR A 24 -11.01 25.91 1.65
CA TYR A 24 -9.74 25.21 1.52
C TYR A 24 -8.62 26.09 0.96
N THR A 25 -8.79 27.42 0.92
CA THR A 25 -7.87 28.31 0.19
C THR A 25 -7.21 29.37 1.06
N SER A 26 -6.33 28.95 1.96
CA SER A 26 -5.23 29.83 2.39
C SER A 26 -3.99 29.49 1.55
N ARG A 27 -3.74 30.28 0.51
CA ARG A 27 -2.59 30.18 -0.41
C ARG A 27 -2.46 28.85 -1.19
N GLY A 28 -3.56 28.30 -1.70
CA GLY A 28 -3.51 27.18 -2.66
C GLY A 28 -3.00 25.85 -2.09
N TYR A 29 -2.97 25.68 -0.77
CA TYR A 29 -2.63 24.42 -0.11
C TYR A 29 -3.84 23.88 0.66
N THR A 30 -4.33 22.73 0.22
CA THR A 30 -5.39 21.98 0.89
C THR A 30 -4.77 20.84 1.69
N GLU A 31 -4.93 20.88 3.01
CA GLU A 31 -4.51 19.77 3.88
C GLU A 31 -5.30 18.50 3.56
N LYS A 32 -4.59 17.41 3.29
CA LYS A 32 -5.15 16.09 3.02
C LYS A 32 -4.58 15.07 4.00
N ILE A 33 -5.43 14.15 4.46
CA ILE A 33 -4.98 12.97 5.22
C ILE A 33 -4.41 11.96 4.22
N ILE A 34 -3.11 11.71 4.33
CA ILE A 34 -2.42 10.68 3.57
C ILE A 34 -2.49 9.37 4.35
N VAL A 35 -3.02 8.33 3.71
CA VAL A 35 -3.18 7.00 4.27
C VAL A 35 -2.32 6.01 3.50
N GLU A 36 -1.41 5.33 4.19
CA GLU A 36 -0.77 4.12 3.69
C GLU A 36 -1.15 2.97 4.62
N GLY A 37 -2.02 2.08 4.15
CA GLY A 37 -2.46 0.96 4.94
C GLY A 37 -2.44 -0.35 4.18
N ILE A 38 -2.12 -1.42 4.91
CA ILE A 38 -2.02 -2.78 4.41
C ILE A 38 -2.71 -3.77 5.35
N ILE A 39 -3.39 -4.76 4.79
CA ILE A 39 -3.80 -5.98 5.49
C ILE A 39 -3.38 -7.23 4.71
N GLU A 40 -2.52 -8.04 5.31
CA GLU A 40 -2.02 -9.27 4.69
C GLU A 40 -2.83 -10.48 5.16
N SER A 41 -2.97 -11.49 4.31
CA SER A 41 -3.53 -12.78 4.72
C SER A 41 -2.77 -13.35 5.93
N GLY A 42 -3.50 -13.66 7.00
CA GLY A 42 -2.97 -14.18 8.26
C GLY A 42 -2.33 -13.14 9.19
N LYS A 43 -2.36 -11.84 8.83
CA LYS A 43 -1.79 -10.75 9.63
C LYS A 43 -2.84 -9.72 10.02
N TYR A 44 -2.51 -8.92 11.03
CA TYR A 44 -3.32 -7.79 11.46
C TYR A 44 -3.09 -6.57 10.56
N PRO A 45 -4.08 -5.67 10.44
CA PRO A 45 -3.94 -4.45 9.65
C PRO A 45 -2.86 -3.52 10.23
N LYS A 46 -2.14 -2.84 9.35
CA LYS A 46 -1.20 -1.76 9.66
C LYS A 46 -1.58 -0.51 8.86
N ILE A 47 -1.68 0.64 9.53
CA ILE A 47 -2.02 1.91 8.90
C ILE A 47 -1.00 2.96 9.36
N TYR A 48 -0.38 3.64 8.41
CA TYR A 48 0.46 4.80 8.59
C TYR A 48 -0.30 6.03 8.10
N LEU A 49 -0.27 7.10 8.90
CA LEU A 49 -1.00 8.34 8.63
C LEU A 49 -0.06 9.53 8.67
N SER A 50 -0.17 10.39 7.66
CA SER A 50 0.51 11.68 7.62
C SER A 50 -0.37 12.75 6.97
N LEU A 51 0.03 14.01 7.11
CA LEU A 51 -0.48 15.11 6.30
C LEU A 51 0.37 15.25 5.04
N ASN A 52 -0.23 15.69 3.93
CA ASN A 52 0.53 16.08 2.75
C ASN A 52 1.48 17.24 3.07
N VAL A 53 2.61 17.34 2.38
CA VAL A 53 3.54 18.47 2.54
C VAL A 53 3.22 19.51 1.46
N PRO A 54 3.11 20.82 1.78
CA PRO A 54 2.97 21.86 0.76
C PRO A 54 4.17 21.88 -0.19
N LEU A 55 3.95 22.22 -1.46
CA LEU A 55 5.04 22.35 -2.45
C LEU A 55 6.08 23.41 -2.06
N SER A 56 5.72 24.35 -1.20
CA SER A 56 6.60 25.42 -0.71
C SER A 56 7.53 24.99 0.44
N GLU A 57 7.30 23.83 1.07
CA GLU A 57 8.13 23.32 2.15
C GLU A 57 9.19 22.36 1.62
N SER A 58 10.43 22.42 2.15
CA SER A 58 11.44 21.42 1.84
C SER A 58 11.11 20.10 2.53
N VAL A 59 11.15 19.01 1.76
CA VAL A 59 10.92 17.66 2.28
C VAL A 59 12.22 17.13 2.87
N ASP A 60 12.33 17.16 4.19
CA ASP A 60 13.41 16.52 4.94
C ASP A 60 12.86 15.57 6.03
N SER A 61 13.77 14.84 6.68
CA SER A 61 13.39 13.85 7.71
C SER A 61 12.66 14.44 8.92
N THR A 62 12.87 15.73 9.23
CA THR A 62 12.17 16.43 10.32
C THR A 62 10.78 16.84 9.88
N THR A 63 10.65 17.48 8.72
CA THR A 63 9.34 17.84 8.13
C THR A 63 8.43 16.62 8.01
N ILE A 64 8.93 15.49 7.52
CA ILE A 64 8.14 14.25 7.39
C ILE A 64 7.65 13.76 8.77
N ARG A 65 8.50 13.81 9.81
CA ARG A 65 8.14 13.37 11.17
C ARG A 65 7.06 14.26 11.80
N ASP A 66 7.09 15.55 11.49
CA ASP A 66 6.13 16.53 12.01
C ASP A 66 4.75 16.40 11.36
N LYS A 67 4.69 15.89 10.13
CA LYS A 67 3.40 15.61 9.45
C LYS A 67 2.75 14.29 9.88
N VAL A 68 3.40 13.48 10.72
CA VAL A 68 2.82 12.21 11.19
C VAL A 68 1.59 12.47 12.07
N ILE A 69 0.48 11.82 11.74
CA ILE A 69 -0.78 11.94 12.50
C ILE A 69 -0.78 10.93 13.65
N ARG A 70 -0.76 11.42 14.89
CA ARG A 70 -0.68 10.59 16.13
C ARG A 70 -1.97 10.61 16.96
N ASP A 71 -2.94 11.39 16.54
CA ASP A 71 -4.16 11.75 17.25
C ASP A 71 -5.43 11.40 16.43
N ALA A 72 -5.35 10.36 15.60
CA ALA A 72 -6.49 9.87 14.84
C ALA A 72 -7.15 8.66 15.51
N LYS A 73 -8.46 8.52 15.31
CA LYS A 73 -9.18 7.28 15.57
C LYS A 73 -9.26 6.48 14.27
N VAL A 74 -8.60 5.32 14.25
CA VAL A 74 -8.55 4.44 13.08
C VAL A 74 -9.40 3.21 13.37
N THR A 75 -10.39 2.95 12.51
CA THR A 75 -11.30 1.80 12.63
C THR A 75 -11.18 0.92 11.41
N VAL A 76 -11.01 -0.39 11.61
CA VAL A 76 -11.06 -1.40 10.55
C VAL A 76 -12.27 -2.31 10.79
N SER A 77 -12.92 -2.74 9.72
CA SER A 77 -14.08 -3.64 9.77
C SER A 77 -13.96 -4.76 8.75
N ASP A 78 -14.30 -5.99 9.10
CA ASP A 78 -14.44 -7.11 8.16
C ASP A 78 -15.89 -7.31 7.66
N GLY A 79 -16.77 -6.36 8.00
CA GLY A 79 -18.21 -6.41 7.72
C GLY A 79 -19.05 -6.93 8.90
N ASN A 80 -18.47 -7.74 9.79
CA ASN A 80 -19.16 -8.27 10.97
C ASN A 80 -18.61 -7.67 12.27
N VAL A 81 -17.28 -7.59 12.37
CA VAL A 81 -16.55 -7.05 13.52
C VAL A 81 -15.94 -5.71 13.15
N LYS A 82 -15.98 -4.76 14.08
CA LYS A 82 -15.29 -3.47 13.99
C LYS A 82 -14.23 -3.39 15.07
N GLU A 83 -13.02 -3.06 14.67
CA GLU A 83 -11.87 -2.91 15.55
C GLU A 83 -11.35 -1.46 15.48
N ILE A 84 -11.14 -0.83 16.63
CA ILE A 84 -10.38 0.42 16.72
C ILE A 84 -8.91 0.08 16.95
N LEU A 85 -8.03 0.56 16.09
CA LEU A 85 -6.61 0.21 16.11
C LEU A 85 -5.87 0.93 17.24
N THR A 86 -4.82 0.28 17.75
CA THR A 86 -3.92 0.85 18.76
C THR A 86 -2.63 1.32 18.10
N SER A 87 -2.06 2.43 18.55
CA SER A 87 -0.79 2.92 18.01
C SER A 87 0.43 2.30 18.69
N LYS A 88 1.51 2.11 17.93
CA LYS A 88 2.83 1.69 18.44
C LYS A 88 3.96 2.19 17.56
N TRP A 89 5.18 2.05 18.06
CA TRP A 89 6.39 2.32 17.28
C TRP A 89 6.73 1.14 16.36
N ASP A 90 6.98 1.42 15.08
CA ASP A 90 7.48 0.43 14.10
C ASP A 90 8.87 0.85 13.62
N VAL A 91 9.91 0.32 14.25
CA VAL A 91 11.32 0.69 13.98
C VAL A 91 11.80 0.29 12.59
N GLU A 92 11.06 -0.57 11.88
CA GLU A 92 11.39 -1.01 10.52
C GLU A 92 10.80 -0.10 9.44
N HIS A 93 9.93 0.84 9.83
CA HIS A 93 9.30 1.81 8.93
C HIS A 93 9.66 3.25 9.32
N PHE A 94 9.77 4.14 8.33
CA PHE A 94 10.01 5.55 8.57
C PHE A 94 8.92 6.39 7.89
N PRO A 95 8.19 7.25 8.63
CA PRO A 95 8.29 7.48 10.07
C PRO A 95 7.79 6.31 10.95
N PRO A 96 8.39 6.05 12.11
CA PRO A 96 8.17 4.81 12.88
C PRO A 96 6.90 4.85 13.74
N TYR A 97 5.78 5.34 13.22
CA TYR A 97 4.50 5.41 13.95
C TYR A 97 3.38 4.73 13.16
N VAL A 98 2.80 3.67 13.74
CA VAL A 98 1.80 2.84 13.07
C VAL A 98 0.57 2.66 13.95
N TYR A 99 -0.62 2.69 13.34
CA TYR A 99 -1.86 2.18 13.91
C TYR A 99 -1.98 0.69 13.54
N PHE A 100 -2.10 -0.16 14.55
CA PHE A 100 -1.96 -1.60 14.45
C PHE A 100 -3.19 -2.32 15.00
N GLY A 101 -3.69 -3.31 14.27
CA GLY A 101 -4.76 -4.20 14.72
C GLY A 101 -4.27 -5.35 15.59
N THR A 102 -5.20 -5.95 16.31
CA THR A 102 -5.01 -6.97 17.34
C THR A 102 -6.12 -8.03 17.33
N GLU A 103 -7.26 -7.73 16.72
CA GLU A 103 -8.42 -8.62 16.62
C GLU A 103 -8.63 -9.14 15.19
N ILE A 104 -8.74 -8.24 14.20
CA ILE A 104 -9.06 -8.62 12.82
C ILE A 104 -7.81 -9.12 12.10
N LYS A 105 -7.75 -10.43 11.82
CA LYS A 105 -6.73 -11.02 10.94
C LYS A 105 -7.25 -11.11 9.51
N GLY A 106 -6.41 -10.73 8.55
CA GLY A 106 -6.69 -10.83 7.13
C GLY A 106 -6.95 -12.27 6.69
N GLN A 107 -7.97 -12.45 5.88
CA GLN A 107 -8.41 -13.69 5.26
C GLN A 107 -8.61 -13.44 3.77
N THR A 108 -8.13 -14.37 2.94
CA THR A 108 -8.26 -14.29 1.48
C THR A 108 -9.71 -14.32 1.03
N GLY A 109 -10.04 -13.53 0.01
CA GLY A 109 -11.39 -13.40 -0.53
C GLY A 109 -12.33 -12.51 0.29
N LYS A 110 -11.90 -11.99 1.45
CA LYS A 110 -12.70 -11.05 2.25
C LYS A 110 -12.39 -9.59 1.93
N THR A 111 -13.40 -8.76 2.11
CA THR A 111 -13.33 -7.30 2.00
C THR A 111 -13.22 -6.67 3.39
N TYR A 112 -12.41 -5.62 3.49
CA TYR A 112 -12.14 -4.87 4.71
C TYR A 112 -12.36 -3.39 4.47
N HIS A 113 -13.05 -2.75 5.39
CA HIS A 113 -13.31 -1.32 5.36
C HIS A 113 -12.41 -0.61 6.36
N LEU A 114 -11.90 0.55 5.96
CA LEU A 114 -11.09 1.45 6.76
C LEU A 114 -11.85 2.76 6.95
N LYS A 115 -11.87 3.26 8.19
CA LYS A 115 -12.32 4.60 8.53
C LYS A 115 -11.27 5.30 9.38
N VAL A 116 -10.86 6.49 9.00
CA VAL A 116 -9.91 7.33 9.75
C VAL A 116 -10.59 8.63 10.11
N GLU A 117 -10.64 8.94 11.41
CA GLU A 117 -11.28 10.13 11.95
C GLU A 117 -10.23 10.99 12.68
N LYS A 118 -10.06 12.26 12.27
CA LYS A 118 -9.11 13.21 12.88
C LYS A 118 -9.67 14.63 12.79
N GLY A 119 -9.75 15.35 13.91
CA GLY A 119 -10.04 16.80 13.91
C GLY A 119 -11.33 17.20 13.19
N GLY A 120 -12.37 16.36 13.22
CA GLY A 120 -13.62 16.58 12.50
C GLY A 120 -13.65 16.06 11.06
N TYR A 121 -12.50 15.66 10.51
CA TYR A 121 -12.40 15.00 9.21
C TYR A 121 -12.61 13.49 9.34
N SER A 122 -13.25 12.89 8.35
CA SER A 122 -13.46 11.45 8.23
C SER A 122 -13.15 11.02 6.81
N VAL A 123 -12.21 10.10 6.63
CA VAL A 123 -11.90 9.48 5.34
C VAL A 123 -12.13 7.98 5.40
N GLU A 124 -12.64 7.43 4.31
CA GLU A 124 -13.05 6.03 4.22
C GLU A 124 -12.38 5.35 3.02
N SER A 125 -12.18 4.05 3.14
CA SER A 125 -11.69 3.22 2.05
C SER A 125 -12.11 1.77 2.24
N GLN A 126 -11.96 0.96 1.20
CA GLN A 126 -12.15 -0.47 1.27
C GLN A 126 -11.14 -1.19 0.40
N THR A 127 -10.84 -2.43 0.77
CA THR A 127 -9.99 -3.31 -0.01
C THR A 127 -10.41 -4.76 0.14
N THR A 128 -10.07 -5.59 -0.85
CA THR A 128 -10.31 -7.03 -0.81
C THR A 128 -8.98 -7.74 -0.86
N ILE A 129 -8.73 -8.65 0.08
CA ILE A 129 -7.57 -9.54 -0.01
C ILE A 129 -7.88 -10.53 -1.14
N PRO A 130 -7.03 -10.64 -2.19
CA PRO A 130 -7.26 -11.59 -3.26
C PRO A 130 -7.41 -13.04 -2.76
N LEU A 131 -8.01 -13.90 -3.58
CA LEU A 131 -8.06 -15.34 -3.30
C LEU A 131 -6.65 -15.92 -3.17
N ASP A 132 -6.52 -16.95 -2.34
CA ASP A 132 -5.24 -17.60 -2.13
C ASP A 132 -4.66 -18.19 -3.43
N PHE A 133 -3.33 -18.25 -3.48
CA PHE A 133 -2.54 -18.77 -4.58
C PHE A 133 -1.37 -19.56 -4.03
N GLN A 134 -0.63 -20.25 -4.89
CA GLN A 134 0.51 -21.05 -4.48
C GLN A 134 1.74 -20.70 -5.34
N ILE A 135 2.90 -20.66 -4.70
CA ILE A 135 4.19 -20.67 -5.40
C ILE A 135 4.41 -22.12 -5.83
N ASP A 136 4.44 -22.34 -7.14
CA ASP A 136 4.61 -23.66 -7.72
C ASP A 136 6.04 -24.16 -7.54
N SER A 137 7.00 -23.37 -8.02
CA SER A 137 8.41 -23.73 -8.01
C SER A 137 9.30 -22.50 -7.83
N VAL A 138 10.53 -22.71 -7.34
CA VAL A 138 11.58 -21.69 -7.32
C VAL A 138 12.77 -22.22 -8.08
N TYR A 139 13.23 -21.47 -9.07
CA TYR A 139 14.37 -21.82 -9.90
C TYR A 139 15.60 -21.04 -9.45
N ILE A 140 16.73 -21.73 -9.38
CA ILE A 140 18.05 -21.17 -9.08
C ILE A 140 18.90 -21.43 -10.32
N GLU A 141 19.38 -20.37 -10.95
CA GLU A 141 20.12 -20.45 -12.21
C GLU A 141 21.52 -19.84 -12.05
N PRO A 142 22.56 -20.44 -12.66
CA PRO A 142 23.90 -19.90 -12.65
C PRO A 142 23.95 -18.58 -13.42
N THR A 143 24.86 -17.69 -13.02
CA THR A 143 25.20 -16.48 -13.77
C THR A 143 26.56 -16.65 -14.44
N SER A 144 27.04 -15.61 -15.13
CA SER A 144 28.42 -15.57 -15.61
C SER A 144 29.48 -15.47 -14.51
N ILE A 145 29.06 -15.27 -13.25
CA ILE A 145 29.93 -15.24 -12.07
C ILE A 145 29.63 -16.49 -11.24
N ASP A 146 30.64 -17.34 -11.06
CA ASP A 146 30.48 -18.67 -10.45
C ASP A 146 29.88 -18.63 -9.04
N SER A 147 30.18 -17.60 -8.24
CA SER A 147 29.68 -17.44 -6.87
C SER A 147 28.26 -16.88 -6.78
N LEU A 148 27.65 -16.48 -7.91
CA LEU A 148 26.36 -15.79 -7.95
C LEU A 148 25.30 -16.60 -8.72
N ARG A 149 24.06 -16.42 -8.29
CA ARG A 149 22.85 -17.02 -8.88
C ARG A 149 21.79 -15.98 -9.16
N THR A 150 20.93 -16.29 -10.13
CA THR A 150 19.62 -15.65 -10.30
C THR A 150 18.53 -16.54 -9.75
N LEU A 151 17.45 -15.91 -9.27
CA LEU A 151 16.25 -16.59 -8.82
C LEU A 151 15.08 -16.26 -9.73
N SER A 152 14.21 -17.23 -9.95
CA SER A 152 12.88 -17.00 -10.48
C SER A 152 11.85 -17.77 -9.67
N VAL A 153 10.65 -17.22 -9.53
CA VAL A 153 9.51 -17.96 -8.98
C VAL A 153 8.53 -18.31 -10.08
N ALA A 154 8.00 -19.53 -10.02
CA ALA A 154 6.86 -19.94 -10.82
C ALA A 154 5.57 -19.82 -10.00
N ILE A 155 4.57 -19.18 -10.59
CA ILE A 155 3.25 -19.00 -9.99
C ILE A 155 2.21 -19.44 -11.02
N LYS A 156 1.22 -20.20 -10.57
CA LYS A 156 0.05 -20.50 -11.40
C LYS A 156 -0.91 -19.30 -11.38
N VAL A 157 -0.85 -18.51 -12.43
CA VAL A 157 -1.71 -17.34 -12.62
C VAL A 157 -3.03 -17.79 -13.23
N ASN A 158 -4.12 -17.17 -12.80
CA ASN A 158 -5.43 -17.32 -13.41
C ASN A 158 -5.87 -15.92 -13.86
N LYS A 159 -6.04 -15.74 -15.18
CA LYS A 159 -6.40 -14.44 -15.77
C LYS A 159 -7.74 -13.88 -15.26
N ASP A 160 -8.70 -14.76 -14.94
CA ASP A 160 -10.04 -14.36 -14.48
C ASP A 160 -10.00 -13.72 -13.09
N ARG A 161 -8.95 -14.00 -12.31
CA ARG A 161 -8.74 -13.38 -10.99
C ARG A 161 -8.24 -11.94 -11.07
N LYS A 162 -7.68 -11.51 -12.21
CA LYS A 162 -7.12 -10.16 -12.44
C LYS A 162 -6.20 -9.69 -11.31
N ASN A 163 -5.31 -10.57 -10.85
CA ASN A 163 -4.32 -10.26 -9.84
C ASN A 163 -2.96 -9.98 -10.47
N ALA A 164 -2.26 -9.00 -9.91
CA ALA A 164 -0.83 -8.81 -10.13
C ALA A 164 -0.05 -9.30 -8.91
N TYR A 165 1.28 -9.40 -9.05
CA TYR A 165 2.15 -9.90 -7.99
C TYR A 165 3.32 -8.95 -7.73
N ARG A 166 3.57 -8.69 -6.44
CA ARG A 166 4.79 -8.02 -5.96
C ARG A 166 5.63 -9.04 -5.23
N ILE A 167 6.93 -9.06 -5.51
CA ILE A 167 7.82 -10.09 -5.00
C ILE A 167 8.98 -9.46 -4.25
N TYR A 168 9.22 -9.98 -3.05
CA TYR A 168 10.22 -9.50 -2.12
C TYR A 168 11.14 -10.64 -1.77
N THR A 169 12.41 -10.30 -1.55
CA THR A 169 13.42 -11.23 -1.07
C THR A 169 14.14 -10.65 0.12
N LYS A 170 14.44 -11.46 1.11
CA LYS A 170 15.29 -11.11 2.25
C LYS A 170 16.36 -12.18 2.39
N LYS A 171 17.63 -11.81 2.24
CA LYS A 171 18.74 -12.70 2.58
C LYS A 171 18.88 -12.69 4.11
N SER A 172 19.31 -13.79 4.72
CA SER A 172 19.44 -13.90 6.19
C SER A 172 20.36 -12.83 6.81
N LYS A 173 21.34 -12.33 6.05
CA LYS A 173 22.25 -11.25 6.43
C LYS A 173 21.63 -9.85 6.33
N ASP A 174 20.53 -9.70 5.59
CA ASP A 174 19.85 -8.42 5.42
C ASP A 174 18.81 -8.21 6.52
N LYS A 175 18.56 -6.95 6.89
CA LYS A 175 17.63 -6.60 7.96
C LYS A 175 16.17 -6.67 7.52
N ARG A 176 15.90 -6.40 6.24
CA ARG A 176 14.55 -6.20 5.70
C ARG A 176 14.35 -6.91 4.38
N TYR A 177 13.09 -7.05 4.00
CA TYR A 177 12.72 -7.47 2.66
C TYR A 177 13.05 -6.37 1.64
N ILE A 178 13.61 -6.80 0.52
CA ILE A 178 13.92 -5.95 -0.64
C ILE A 178 12.99 -6.36 -1.77
N GLU A 179 12.27 -5.38 -2.31
CA GLU A 179 11.34 -5.56 -3.42
C GLU A 179 12.09 -5.76 -4.75
N THR A 180 11.57 -6.65 -5.58
CA THR A 180 11.88 -6.64 -7.03
C THR A 180 11.07 -5.50 -7.65
N PRO A 181 11.71 -4.51 -8.30
CA PRO A 181 11.12 -3.20 -8.65
C PRO A 181 10.13 -3.25 -9.83
N ILE A 182 9.44 -4.39 -10.02
CA ILE A 182 8.49 -4.63 -11.10
C ILE A 182 7.26 -5.31 -10.50
N VAL A 183 6.09 -4.78 -10.84
CA VAL A 183 4.80 -5.44 -10.60
C VAL A 183 4.57 -6.45 -11.72
N PHE A 184 4.50 -7.73 -11.38
CA PHE A 184 4.30 -8.81 -12.33
C PHE A 184 2.83 -9.00 -12.68
N ASN A 185 2.51 -9.26 -13.95
CA ASN A 185 1.14 -9.36 -14.48
C ASN A 185 0.30 -8.08 -14.31
N SER A 186 0.92 -6.90 -14.45
CA SER A 186 0.24 -5.61 -14.25
C SER A 186 -0.85 -5.28 -15.28
N ASP A 187 -0.83 -5.93 -16.45
CA ASP A 187 -1.86 -5.79 -17.49
C ASP A 187 -2.92 -6.92 -17.44
N PHE A 188 -2.84 -7.80 -16.43
CA PHE A 188 -3.78 -8.91 -16.18
C PHE A 188 -4.01 -9.88 -17.34
N SER A 189 -3.03 -9.99 -18.25
CA SER A 189 -3.13 -10.78 -19.48
C SER A 189 -2.53 -12.18 -19.37
N LEU A 190 -1.76 -12.46 -18.31
CA LEU A 190 -1.12 -13.77 -18.13
C LEU A 190 -2.07 -14.82 -17.59
N ASP A 191 -1.85 -16.07 -17.99
CA ASP A 191 -2.63 -17.23 -17.55
C ASP A 191 -1.76 -18.49 -17.47
N GLY A 192 -2.12 -19.45 -16.63
CA GLY A 192 -1.35 -20.68 -16.44
C GLY A 192 -0.05 -20.49 -15.64
N LEU A 193 0.92 -21.38 -15.82
CA LEU A 193 2.18 -21.34 -15.08
C LEU A 193 3.10 -20.25 -15.64
N GLN A 194 3.43 -19.26 -14.82
CA GLN A 194 4.25 -18.10 -15.20
C GLN A 194 5.51 -18.04 -14.36
N LYS A 195 6.66 -17.82 -15.01
CA LYS A 195 7.97 -17.70 -14.35
C LYS A 195 8.41 -16.23 -14.31
N PHE A 196 8.66 -15.72 -13.11
CA PHE A 196 9.10 -14.34 -12.87
C PHE A 196 10.51 -14.30 -12.30
N THR A 197 11.43 -13.66 -13.02
CA THR A 197 12.81 -13.47 -12.57
C THR A 197 12.88 -12.36 -11.52
N LEU A 198 13.56 -12.66 -10.41
CA LEU A 198 13.72 -11.74 -9.30
C LEU A 198 14.96 -10.88 -9.54
N SER A 199 14.81 -9.58 -9.29
CA SER A 199 15.91 -8.61 -9.40
C SER A 199 15.78 -7.57 -8.28
N PRO A 200 15.98 -7.96 -7.01
CA PRO A 200 15.94 -7.02 -5.90
C PRO A 200 16.98 -5.90 -6.09
N LEU A 201 16.68 -4.71 -5.56
CA LEU A 201 17.61 -3.58 -5.55
C LEU A 201 17.99 -3.23 -4.10
N PRO A 202 19.09 -3.80 -3.57
CA PRO A 202 19.58 -3.46 -2.24
C PRO A 202 20.05 -2.00 -2.17
N ASN A 203 19.86 -1.36 -1.02
CA ASN A 203 20.40 -0.03 -0.76
C ASN A 203 21.89 -0.11 -0.40
N LYS A 204 22.60 1.02 -0.53
CA LYS A 204 24.05 1.12 -0.20
C LYS A 204 24.42 0.64 1.22
N ASN A 205 23.47 0.71 2.15
CA ASN A 205 23.67 0.33 3.54
C ASN A 205 23.27 -1.13 3.83
N ASP A 206 22.69 -1.85 2.86
CA ASP A 206 22.34 -3.26 3.01
C ASP A 206 23.59 -4.14 2.82
N SER A 207 23.73 -5.19 3.63
CA SER A 207 24.92 -6.07 3.60
C SER A 207 25.11 -6.75 2.25
N SER A 208 24.04 -6.97 1.49
CA SER A 208 24.10 -7.55 0.16
C SER A 208 24.32 -6.53 -0.97
N PHE A 209 24.66 -5.27 -0.70
CA PHE A 209 24.74 -4.23 -1.73
C PHE A 209 25.69 -4.58 -2.88
N THR A 210 26.85 -5.17 -2.58
CA THR A 210 27.86 -5.56 -3.57
C THR A 210 27.42 -6.70 -4.48
N GLU A 211 26.45 -7.51 -4.04
CA GLU A 211 25.85 -8.59 -4.85
C GLU A 211 24.80 -8.05 -5.84
N GLY A 212 24.37 -6.80 -5.67
CA GLY A 212 23.37 -6.16 -6.50
C GLY A 212 22.08 -6.98 -6.58
N LYS A 213 21.64 -7.28 -7.80
CA LYS A 213 20.42 -8.04 -8.09
C LYS A 213 20.56 -9.56 -7.94
N TYR A 214 21.74 -10.06 -7.62
CA TYR A 214 22.06 -11.48 -7.56
C TYR A 214 22.03 -12.02 -6.13
N PHE A 215 22.16 -13.34 -6.02
CA PHE A 215 22.19 -14.08 -4.76
C PHE A 215 23.47 -14.89 -4.67
N ALA A 216 24.19 -14.81 -3.54
CA ALA A 216 25.43 -15.55 -3.37
C ALA A 216 25.16 -17.00 -2.98
N ILE A 217 25.99 -17.94 -3.46
CA ILE A 217 25.93 -19.34 -3.01
C ILE A 217 26.09 -19.39 -1.49
N GLY A 218 25.27 -20.23 -0.84
CA GLY A 218 25.24 -20.38 0.61
C GLY A 218 24.28 -19.42 1.32
N ASP A 219 23.76 -18.39 0.64
CA ASP A 219 22.74 -17.53 1.23
C ASP A 219 21.46 -18.34 1.55
N VAL A 220 20.83 -18.00 2.67
CA VAL A 220 19.46 -18.40 2.98
C VAL A 220 18.56 -17.23 2.61
N VAL A 221 17.63 -17.45 1.69
CA VAL A 221 16.76 -16.41 1.14
C VAL A 221 15.30 -16.71 1.47
N ASP A 222 14.65 -15.78 2.15
CA ASP A 222 13.20 -15.74 2.31
C ASP A 222 12.60 -14.99 1.12
N ILE A 223 11.76 -15.67 0.36
CA ILE A 223 10.97 -15.13 -0.75
C ILE A 223 9.55 -14.91 -0.25
N LYS A 224 9.04 -13.70 -0.40
CA LYS A 224 7.66 -13.33 -0.10
C LYS A 224 6.99 -12.84 -1.38
N VAL A 225 5.93 -13.53 -1.80
CA VAL A 225 5.10 -13.16 -2.94
C VAL A 225 3.78 -12.62 -2.42
N MET A 226 3.36 -11.46 -2.91
CA MET A 226 2.09 -10.82 -2.56
C MET A 226 1.22 -10.71 -3.81
N ALA A 227 0.06 -11.33 -3.80
CA ALA A 227 -0.97 -11.09 -4.82
C ALA A 227 -1.80 -9.86 -4.42
N ILE A 228 -2.02 -8.96 -5.37
CA ILE A 228 -2.74 -7.69 -5.20
C ILE A 228 -3.83 -7.56 -6.25
N ASP A 229 -4.91 -6.85 -5.90
CA ASP A 229 -6.05 -6.60 -6.78
C ASP A 229 -5.74 -5.53 -7.85
N SER A 230 -6.70 -5.29 -8.74
CA SER A 230 -6.53 -4.34 -9.85
C SER A 230 -6.34 -2.89 -9.40
N THR A 231 -7.06 -2.47 -8.35
CA THR A 231 -6.98 -1.12 -7.79
C THR A 231 -5.58 -0.85 -7.23
N THR A 232 -5.07 -1.80 -6.45
CA THR A 232 -3.73 -1.76 -5.85
C THR A 232 -2.64 -1.84 -6.92
N THR A 233 -2.85 -2.65 -7.95
CA THR A 233 -1.94 -2.75 -9.09
C THR A 233 -1.78 -1.40 -9.79
N GLN A 234 -2.90 -0.70 -10.05
CA GLN A 234 -2.85 0.61 -10.69
C GLN A 234 -2.11 1.63 -9.84
N PHE A 235 -2.37 1.66 -8.52
CA PHE A 235 -1.66 2.53 -7.58
C PHE A 235 -0.14 2.35 -7.66
N PHE A 236 0.34 1.09 -7.54
CA PHE A 236 1.78 0.83 -7.57
C PHE A 236 2.40 1.02 -8.95
N LYS A 237 1.66 0.76 -10.04
CA LYS A 237 2.10 1.05 -11.42
C LYS A 237 2.30 2.55 -11.61
N ASP A 238 1.35 3.36 -11.17
CA ASP A 238 1.44 4.83 -11.22
C ASP A 238 2.62 5.33 -10.34
N LEU A 239 2.83 4.73 -9.16
CA LEU A 239 3.90 5.12 -8.24
C LEU A 239 5.29 4.81 -8.79
N THR A 240 5.46 3.63 -9.40
CA THR A 240 6.71 3.27 -10.07
C THR A 240 6.98 4.23 -11.24
N MET A 241 5.96 4.52 -12.06
CA MET A 241 6.10 5.45 -13.18
C MET A 241 6.46 6.87 -12.70
N PHE A 242 5.79 7.37 -11.66
CA PHE A 242 6.08 8.66 -11.05
C PHE A 242 7.54 8.75 -10.56
N SER A 243 8.02 7.71 -9.88
CA SER A 243 9.38 7.67 -9.32
C SER A 243 10.47 7.67 -10.40
N VAL A 244 10.23 7.00 -11.54
CA VAL A 244 11.14 6.99 -12.68
C VAL A 244 11.15 8.34 -13.41
N ILE A 245 9.98 8.95 -13.55
CA ILE A 245 9.78 10.21 -14.27
C ILE A 245 10.29 11.41 -13.48
N ALA A 246 10.15 11.44 -12.14
CA ALA A 246 10.63 12.54 -11.30
C ALA A 246 12.14 12.81 -11.44
N GLY A 247 12.92 11.86 -11.98
CA GLY A 247 14.33 12.04 -12.33
C GLY A 247 14.61 12.62 -13.73
N ASN A 248 13.60 12.80 -14.59
CA ASN A 248 13.74 13.22 -15.99
C ASN A 248 12.88 14.45 -16.29
N ILE A 249 13.51 15.58 -16.66
CA ILE A 249 12.88 16.91 -16.78
C ILE A 249 12.07 17.07 -18.09
N SER A 250 12.02 16.06 -18.95
CA SER A 250 11.40 16.14 -20.29
C SER A 250 10.24 15.17 -20.43
N ILE A 251 9.08 15.54 -19.91
CA ILE A 251 7.85 14.74 -20.00
C ILE A 251 6.60 15.63 -20.08
N ASN A 252 5.66 15.19 -20.92
CA ASN A 252 4.29 15.69 -20.97
C ASN A 252 3.50 15.18 -19.75
N GLU A 253 2.47 15.94 -19.36
CA GLU A 253 1.50 15.72 -18.28
C GLU A 253 1.57 14.35 -17.56
N ILE A 254 2.03 14.36 -16.30
CA ILE A 254 2.00 13.17 -15.43
C ILE A 254 0.55 12.93 -15.01
N LYS A 255 0.00 11.76 -15.37
CA LYS A 255 -1.29 11.33 -14.81
C LYS A 255 -1.17 11.28 -13.27
N PRO A 256 -2.08 11.93 -12.51
CA PRO A 256 -2.04 11.89 -11.06
C PRO A 256 -2.13 10.44 -10.56
N LEU A 257 -1.42 10.15 -9.46
CA LEU A 257 -1.44 8.84 -8.82
C LEU A 257 -2.89 8.45 -8.51
N SER A 258 -3.28 7.22 -8.85
CA SER A 258 -4.56 6.69 -8.41
C SER A 258 -4.61 6.61 -6.88
N SER A 259 -5.79 6.74 -6.27
CA SER A 259 -6.02 6.57 -4.82
C SER A 259 -7.36 5.86 -4.62
N ASN A 260 -7.45 4.99 -3.60
CA ASN A 260 -8.71 4.39 -3.18
C ASN A 260 -9.22 4.92 -1.84
N ILE A 261 -8.58 5.96 -1.32
CA ILE A 261 -9.04 6.70 -0.15
C ILE A 261 -10.00 7.79 -0.62
N ALA A 262 -11.17 7.88 0.01
CA ALA A 262 -12.14 8.92 -0.31
C ALA A 262 -11.60 10.32 0.01
N GLU A 263 -11.92 11.28 -0.85
CA GLU A 263 -11.64 12.70 -0.61
C GLU A 263 -12.33 13.16 0.70
N PRO A 264 -11.71 14.05 1.51
CA PRO A 264 -10.48 14.82 1.22
C PRO A 264 -9.16 14.07 1.52
N GLY A 265 -9.20 12.74 1.71
CA GLY A 265 -8.01 11.92 1.89
C GLY A 265 -7.35 11.47 0.59
N PHE A 266 -6.14 10.91 0.70
CA PHE A 266 -5.40 10.36 -0.42
C PHE A 266 -4.49 9.21 0.03
N GLY A 267 -4.16 8.30 -0.88
CA GLY A 267 -3.20 7.23 -0.66
C GLY A 267 -3.77 5.85 -1.00
N ILE A 268 -3.43 4.85 -0.19
CA ILE A 268 -3.81 3.47 -0.46
C ILE A 268 -4.17 2.72 0.83
N TRP A 269 -5.29 2.01 0.78
CA TRP A 269 -5.63 0.93 1.70
C TRP A 269 -5.73 -0.36 0.88
N TYR A 270 -4.83 -1.32 1.09
CA TYR A 270 -4.81 -2.53 0.26
C TYR A 270 -4.67 -3.85 1.01
N GLY A 271 -5.39 -4.85 0.51
CA GLY A 271 -5.33 -6.22 0.95
C GLY A 271 -4.40 -7.03 0.04
N CYS A 272 -3.60 -7.93 0.62
CA CYS A 272 -2.76 -8.83 -0.17
C CYS A 272 -2.79 -10.27 0.36
N ALA A 273 -2.92 -11.22 -0.56
CA ALA A 273 -2.67 -12.63 -0.24
C ALA A 273 -1.16 -12.86 -0.28
N VAL A 274 -0.63 -13.57 0.71
CA VAL A 274 0.83 -13.71 0.90
C VAL A 274 1.22 -15.17 0.94
N GLN A 275 2.21 -15.51 0.12
CA GLN A 275 2.91 -16.79 0.15
C GLN A 275 4.40 -16.57 0.43
N THR A 276 4.99 -17.41 1.27
CA THR A 276 6.41 -17.33 1.61
C THR A 276 7.12 -18.66 1.36
N LYS A 277 8.36 -18.58 0.89
CA LYS A 277 9.26 -19.72 0.70
C LYS A 277 10.65 -19.36 1.20
N LYS A 278 11.25 -20.23 2.00
CA LYS A 278 12.66 -20.14 2.39
C LYS A 278 13.47 -21.12 1.55
N ILE A 279 14.54 -20.64 0.92
CA ILE A 279 15.43 -21.47 0.10
C ILE A 279 16.89 -21.25 0.50
N ILE A 280 17.75 -22.21 0.15
CA ILE A 280 19.21 -22.11 0.29
C ILE A 280 19.78 -22.05 -1.13
N ILE A 281 20.62 -21.05 -1.39
CA ILE A 281 21.28 -20.88 -2.69
C ILE A 281 22.41 -21.90 -2.83
N ARG A 282 22.37 -22.68 -3.91
CA ARG A 282 23.35 -23.72 -4.25
C ARG A 282 24.03 -23.39 -5.58
#